data_AF-A0A8T0E8C1-F1
#
_entry.id   AF-A0A8T0E8C1-F1
#
_cell.length_a   1.000
_cell.length_b   1.000
_cell.length_c   1.000
_cell.angle_alpha   90.00
_cell.angle_beta   90.00
_cell.angle_gamma   90.00
#
_symmetry.space_group_name_H-M   'P 1'
#
loop_
_entity.id
_entity.type
_entity.pdbx_description
1 polymer ?
#
loop_
_entity_poly.entity_id
_entity_poly.type
_entity_poly.pdbx_seq_one_letter_code
_entity_poly.pdbx_strand_id
1 'polypeptide(L)'
;MSQFGMPPANIIDGLRVPHIFTAESVRSAIQYQPKSDDLFLVTYPKCGTTWAQQILSLIFSQGIPEHSLGEGPFLELKGAQAVETIAATWIHQNSPPLQIGSMGDINFGDYFEHLLGWYEHRNDPNFLFLTYEEMKENPDTTVLKMASFIDNEKYAEPLRKDSEKLNSVLKYSSFQYMKEIANENSEDKPKSSEEQSSNSDHSEKTDASSQMGENEFKKGNAGKSISARLVRKGIVGDWRNHFSKEQSKRMDEKFTEKTKGTNIADLWIKCM
;
A
#
# COMPACT_ATOMS: atom_id res chain seq x y z
N MET A 1 -3.46 -30.71 5.92
CA MET A 1 -2.53 -29.60 6.25
C MET A 1 -2.19 -28.92 4.93
N SER A 2 -2.68 -27.70 4.69
CA SER A 2 -2.67 -27.03 3.39
C SER A 2 -1.26 -26.57 2.98
N GLN A 3 -0.84 -26.96 1.78
CA GLN A 3 0.43 -26.62 1.09
C GLN A 3 0.51 -25.16 0.61
N PHE A 4 0.04 -24.18 1.38
CA PHE A 4 0.36 -22.77 1.09
C PHE A 4 1.47 -22.35 2.04
N GLY A 5 2.72 -22.65 1.68
CA GLY A 5 3.88 -22.08 2.34
C GLY A 5 3.80 -20.56 2.29
N MET A 6 4.03 -19.90 3.42
CA MET A 6 4.08 -18.44 3.45
C MET A 6 5.07 -17.93 2.40
N PRO A 7 4.77 -16.80 1.71
CA PRO A 7 5.70 -16.24 0.76
C PRO A 7 7.04 -15.92 1.46
N PRO A 8 8.17 -15.98 0.72
CA PRO A 8 9.49 -15.69 1.27
C PRO A 8 9.50 -14.31 1.95
N ALA A 9 10.03 -14.27 3.16
CA ALA A 9 10.14 -13.05 3.96
C ALA A 9 11.58 -12.91 4.47
N ASN A 10 12.05 -11.67 4.57
CA ASN A 10 13.28 -11.32 5.25
C ASN A 10 12.95 -10.93 6.70
N ILE A 11 13.81 -11.31 7.64
CA ILE A 11 13.79 -10.76 9.00
C ILE A 11 14.95 -9.77 9.08
N ILE A 12 14.63 -8.49 9.23
CA ILE A 12 15.60 -7.40 9.25
C ILE A 12 15.44 -6.70 10.59
N ASP A 13 16.44 -6.83 11.47
CA ASP A 13 16.46 -6.25 12.81
C ASP A 13 15.20 -6.55 13.65
N GLY A 14 14.65 -7.77 13.49
CA GLY A 14 13.43 -8.24 14.16
C GLY A 14 12.13 -8.00 13.38
N LEU A 15 12.16 -7.19 12.32
CA LEU A 15 11.00 -6.92 11.47
C LEU A 15 10.88 -7.96 10.35
N ARG A 16 9.74 -8.62 10.26
CA ARG A 16 9.39 -9.51 9.14
C ARG A 16 8.85 -8.70 7.97
N VAL A 17 9.57 -8.66 6.86
CA VAL A 17 9.19 -7.94 5.64
C VAL A 17 9.19 -8.87 4.42
N PRO A 18 8.44 -8.56 3.35
CA PRO A 18 8.52 -9.34 2.11
C PRO A 18 9.96 -9.39 1.56
N HIS A 19 10.31 -10.46 0.83
CA HIS A 19 11.69 -10.62 0.31
C HIS A 19 12.14 -9.53 -0.68
N ILE A 20 11.22 -8.71 -1.20
CA ILE A 20 11.57 -7.57 -2.07
C ILE A 20 12.25 -6.42 -1.32
N PHE A 21 12.14 -6.39 0.01
CA PHE A 21 12.72 -5.36 0.87
C PHE A 21 14.14 -5.73 1.26
N THR A 22 15.08 -4.81 1.06
CA THR A 22 16.49 -5.02 1.40
C THR A 22 16.79 -4.46 2.80
N ALA A 23 17.79 -5.04 3.48
CA ALA A 23 18.22 -4.54 4.79
C ALA A 23 18.72 -3.10 4.73
N GLU A 24 19.37 -2.73 3.63
CA GLU A 24 19.81 -1.36 3.36
C GLU A 24 18.64 -0.37 3.31
N SER A 25 17.63 -0.63 2.46
CA SER A 25 16.45 0.24 2.34
C SER A 25 15.71 0.37 3.66
N VAL A 26 15.46 -0.75 4.35
CA VAL A 26 14.73 -0.74 5.62
C VAL A 26 15.49 0.02 6.71
N ARG A 27 16.80 -0.20 6.87
CA ARG A 27 17.60 0.53 7.86
C ARG A 27 17.71 2.02 7.52
N SER A 28 17.86 2.35 6.24
CA SER A 28 17.86 3.74 5.78
C SER A 28 16.54 4.44 6.09
N ALA A 29 15.41 3.76 5.88
CA ALA A 29 14.08 4.26 6.24
C ALA A 29 13.93 4.53 7.74
N ILE A 30 14.39 3.60 8.58
CA ILE A 30 14.33 3.73 10.05
C ILE A 30 15.19 4.90 10.55
N GLN A 31 16.35 5.13 9.92
CA GLN A 31 17.28 6.20 10.29
C GLN A 31 16.92 7.57 9.72
N TYR A 32 15.91 7.64 8.83
CA TYR A 32 15.51 8.89 8.21
C TYR A 32 15.10 9.94 9.25
N GLN A 33 15.51 11.19 9.02
CA GLN A 33 15.15 12.33 9.86
C GLN A 33 14.11 13.18 9.11
N PRO A 34 12.84 13.17 9.54
CA PRO A 34 11.79 13.93 8.90
C PRO A 34 12.07 15.43 8.86
N LYS A 35 11.72 16.05 7.74
CA LYS A 35 11.72 17.50 7.55
C LYS A 35 10.32 18.05 7.83
N SER A 36 10.24 19.36 8.03
CA SER A 36 8.98 20.05 8.34
C SER A 36 7.98 20.05 7.18
N ASP A 37 8.43 19.85 5.95
CA ASP A 37 7.64 19.81 4.72
C ASP A 37 7.34 18.38 4.24
N ASP A 38 7.77 17.36 4.98
CA ASP A 38 7.48 15.97 4.65
C ASP A 38 6.02 15.64 4.95
N LEU A 39 5.39 14.88 4.04
CA LEU A 39 4.11 14.24 4.27
C LEU A 39 4.31 12.72 4.32
N PHE A 40 3.77 12.07 5.34
CA PHE A 40 3.78 10.61 5.45
C PHE A 40 2.37 10.06 5.28
N LEU A 41 2.23 9.09 4.36
CA LEU A 41 1.03 8.26 4.29
C LEU A 41 1.29 6.98 5.05
N VAL A 42 0.64 6.82 6.19
CA VAL A 42 0.82 5.64 7.04
C VAL A 42 -0.40 4.73 6.93
N THR A 43 -0.18 3.49 6.53
CA THR A 43 -1.26 2.49 6.43
C THR A 43 -0.75 1.10 6.77
N TYR A 44 -1.57 0.33 7.47
CA TYR A 44 -1.39 -1.12 7.48
C TYR A 44 -1.70 -1.69 6.08
N PRO A 45 -1.01 -2.74 5.61
CA PRO A 45 -1.25 -3.29 4.28
C PRO A 45 -2.73 -3.58 4.03
N LYS A 46 -3.21 -3.20 2.84
CA LYS A 46 -4.58 -3.40 2.35
C LYS A 46 -5.65 -2.48 2.95
N CYS A 47 -5.28 -1.45 3.70
CA CYS A 47 -6.20 -0.43 4.23
C CYS A 47 -6.43 0.77 3.29
N GLY A 48 -6.20 0.62 1.98
CA GLY A 48 -6.48 1.68 0.99
C GLY A 48 -5.28 2.54 0.59
N THR A 49 -4.04 2.12 0.86
CA THR A 49 -2.79 2.84 0.53
C THR A 49 -2.78 3.41 -0.89
N THR A 50 -2.98 2.57 -1.91
CA THR A 50 -2.97 2.99 -3.33
C THR A 50 -4.05 4.01 -3.64
N TRP A 51 -5.20 3.92 -2.97
CA TRP A 51 -6.29 4.88 -3.18
C TRP A 51 -5.96 6.23 -2.54
N ALA A 52 -5.44 6.24 -1.32
CA ALA A 52 -4.96 7.46 -0.68
C ALA A 52 -3.81 8.11 -1.47
N GLN A 53 -2.85 7.33 -1.98
CA GLN A 53 -1.79 7.83 -2.86
C GLN A 53 -2.35 8.50 -4.14
N GLN A 54 -3.34 7.87 -4.78
CA GLN A 54 -4.00 8.44 -5.95
C GLN A 54 -4.72 9.76 -5.63
N ILE A 55 -5.44 9.83 -4.50
CA ILE A 55 -6.10 11.06 -4.04
C ILE A 55 -5.07 12.15 -3.78
N LEU A 56 -3.98 11.83 -3.07
CA LEU A 56 -2.92 12.78 -2.77
C LEU A 56 -2.29 13.33 -4.05
N SER A 57 -1.91 12.46 -5.00
CA SER A 57 -1.36 12.88 -6.29
C SER A 57 -2.30 13.87 -7.01
N LEU A 58 -3.60 13.56 -7.05
CA LEU A 58 -4.60 14.44 -7.67
C LEU A 58 -4.80 15.75 -6.90
N ILE A 59 -4.70 15.76 -5.57
CA ILE A 59 -4.71 17.00 -4.77
C ILE A 59 -3.51 17.87 -5.14
N PHE A 60 -2.31 17.28 -5.17
CA PHE A 60 -1.08 18.00 -5.51
C PHE A 60 -1.10 18.58 -6.94
N SER A 61 -1.69 17.82 -7.87
CA SER A 61 -1.89 18.22 -9.26
C SER A 61 -3.17 19.01 -9.51
N GLN A 62 -3.88 19.45 -8.45
CA GLN A 62 -5.07 20.30 -8.56
C GLN A 62 -6.18 19.70 -9.44
N GLY A 63 -6.37 18.39 -9.35
CA GLY A 63 -7.35 17.61 -10.11
C GLY A 63 -6.89 17.21 -11.51
N ILE A 64 -5.65 17.48 -11.92
CA ILE A 64 -5.13 17.06 -13.22
C ILE A 64 -4.65 15.60 -13.13
N PRO A 65 -5.25 14.64 -13.87
CA PRO A 65 -4.82 13.25 -13.84
C PRO A 65 -3.53 13.06 -14.64
N GLU A 66 -2.68 12.16 -14.16
CA GLU A 66 -1.55 11.62 -14.92
C GLU A 66 -1.92 10.31 -15.63
N HIS A 67 -1.10 9.88 -16.60
CA HIS A 67 -1.31 8.62 -17.33
C HIS A 67 -1.04 7.36 -16.48
N SER A 68 -0.51 7.51 -15.27
CA SER A 68 -0.27 6.43 -14.30
C SER A 68 -0.96 6.71 -12.98
N LEU A 69 -1.24 5.63 -12.22
CA LEU A 69 -1.62 5.78 -10.83
C LEU A 69 -0.49 6.49 -10.07
N GLY A 70 -0.85 7.31 -9.09
CA GLY A 70 0.11 7.97 -8.20
C GLY A 70 0.94 6.93 -7.46
N GLU A 71 2.17 6.71 -7.92
CA GLU A 71 3.14 5.83 -7.24
C GLU A 71 3.99 6.67 -6.30
N GLY A 72 3.52 6.89 -5.07
CA GLY A 72 4.39 7.35 -3.98
C GLY A 72 5.32 6.19 -3.57
N PRO A 73 6.64 6.38 -3.46
CA PRO A 73 7.50 5.28 -3.07
C PRO A 73 7.27 4.89 -1.61
N PHE A 74 7.26 3.58 -1.37
CA PHE A 74 7.35 3.00 -0.04
C PHE A 74 8.74 3.30 0.54
N LEU A 75 8.79 3.96 1.70
CA LEU A 75 10.03 4.38 2.34
C LEU A 75 10.91 3.18 2.63
N GLU A 76 10.33 2.13 3.21
CA GLU A 76 11.02 0.87 3.51
C GLU A 76 11.49 0.09 2.25
N LEU A 77 10.88 0.31 1.07
CA LEU A 77 11.28 -0.35 -0.18
C LEU A 77 12.47 0.35 -0.84
N LYS A 78 12.46 1.69 -0.81
CA LYS A 78 13.41 2.54 -1.54
C LYS A 78 14.48 3.19 -0.64
N GLY A 79 14.34 3.11 0.68
CA GLY A 79 15.17 3.83 1.65
C GLY A 79 14.84 5.31 1.72
N ALA A 80 15.60 6.09 2.49
CA ALA A 80 15.39 7.52 2.72
C ALA A 80 15.21 8.37 1.44
N GLN A 81 15.76 7.91 0.31
CA GLN A 81 15.60 8.56 -1.00
C GLN A 81 14.15 8.60 -1.49
N ALA A 82 13.26 7.76 -0.94
CA ALA A 82 11.84 7.76 -1.24
C ALA A 82 11.15 9.11 -0.92
N VAL A 83 11.65 9.83 0.08
CA VAL A 83 11.04 11.07 0.57
C VAL A 83 11.25 12.25 -0.40
N GLU A 84 12.12 12.10 -1.40
CA GLU A 84 12.27 13.07 -2.50
C GLU A 84 11.05 13.10 -3.44
N THR A 85 10.13 12.15 -3.28
CA THR A 85 8.87 12.08 -4.03
C THR A 85 7.68 12.10 -3.08
N ILE A 86 6.70 12.89 -3.49
CA ILE A 86 5.47 13.26 -2.78
C ILE A 86 4.88 12.09 -1.97
N ALA A 87 4.72 12.32 -0.67
CA ALA A 87 4.10 11.44 0.33
C ALA A 87 4.78 10.06 0.48
N ALA A 88 5.83 10.00 1.29
CA ALA A 88 6.49 8.73 1.62
C ALA A 88 5.50 7.84 2.38
N THR A 89 5.32 6.60 1.89
CA THR A 89 4.48 5.64 2.59
C THR A 89 5.29 4.93 3.65
N TRP A 90 4.80 4.92 4.89
CA TRP A 90 5.47 4.29 6.03
C TRP A 90 4.56 3.26 6.68
N ILE A 91 5.04 2.03 6.80
CA ILE A 91 4.20 0.90 7.25
C ILE A 91 4.47 0.51 8.72
N HIS A 92 5.42 1.12 9.43
CA HIS A 92 5.85 0.58 10.74
C HIS A 92 6.29 1.61 11.78
N GLN A 93 5.61 1.68 12.93
CA GLN A 93 6.01 2.48 14.11
C GLN A 93 7.24 1.90 14.83
N ASN A 94 8.18 2.77 15.20
CA ASN A 94 9.33 2.46 16.06
C ASN A 94 8.86 1.96 17.44
N SER A 95 8.61 0.67 17.58
CA SER A 95 8.54 -0.01 18.86
C SER A 95 9.78 -0.90 19.03
N PRO A 96 10.41 -0.94 20.23
CA PRO A 96 11.58 -1.79 20.45
C PRO A 96 11.21 -3.26 20.16
N PRO A 97 12.15 -4.09 19.66
CA PRO A 97 11.88 -5.47 19.27
C PRO A 97 11.53 -6.30 20.51
N LEU A 98 10.24 -6.37 20.84
CA LEU A 98 9.71 -7.30 21.82
C LEU A 98 9.56 -8.66 21.13
N GLN A 99 9.98 -9.69 21.87
CA GLN A 99 10.12 -11.08 21.44
C GLN A 99 8.99 -11.54 20.51
N ILE A 100 9.40 -12.14 19.39
CA ILE A 100 8.56 -12.92 18.47
C ILE A 100 7.81 -13.99 19.29
N GLY A 101 6.58 -13.65 19.70
CA GLY A 101 5.72 -14.44 20.54
C GLY A 101 4.52 -14.97 19.76
N SER A 102 4.72 -16.10 19.08
CA SER A 102 3.74 -17.16 18.77
C SER A 102 2.31 -16.84 18.27
N MET A 103 1.98 -15.65 17.77
CA MET A 103 0.68 -15.41 17.12
C MET A 103 0.81 -14.55 15.85
N GLY A 104 1.02 -15.23 14.72
CA GLY A 104 0.79 -14.71 13.38
C GLY A 104 2.04 -14.12 12.71
N ASP A 105 2.82 -14.98 12.04
CA ASP A 105 3.95 -14.59 11.18
C ASP A 105 3.47 -13.87 9.91
N ILE A 106 2.91 -12.67 10.06
CA ILE A 106 2.51 -11.80 8.94
C ILE A 106 3.55 -10.71 8.74
N ASN A 107 3.76 -10.32 7.48
CA ASN A 107 4.68 -9.23 7.18
C ASN A 107 4.19 -7.94 7.86
N PHE A 108 5.12 -7.12 8.34
CA PHE A 108 4.90 -5.82 8.98
C PHE A 108 4.27 -5.84 10.40
N GLY A 109 4.14 -7.01 11.03
CA GLY A 109 3.72 -7.13 12.44
C GLY A 109 2.20 -7.21 12.65
N ASP A 110 1.75 -7.13 13.91
CA ASP A 110 0.35 -7.27 14.29
C ASP A 110 -0.47 -6.02 13.95
N TYR A 111 -1.66 -6.25 13.39
CA TYR A 111 -2.57 -5.18 12.98
C TYR A 111 -3.04 -4.29 14.15
N PHE A 112 -3.34 -4.88 15.31
CA PHE A 112 -3.86 -4.12 16.45
C PHE A 112 -2.77 -3.26 17.09
N GLU A 113 -1.53 -3.75 17.16
CA GLU A 113 -0.39 -2.93 17.60
C GLU A 113 -0.20 -1.71 16.69
N HIS A 114 -0.21 -1.91 15.37
CA HIS A 114 -0.15 -0.80 14.40
C HIS A 114 -1.33 0.16 14.57
N LEU A 115 -2.57 -0.35 14.63
CA LEU A 115 -3.76 0.49 14.75
C LEU A 115 -3.75 1.31 16.05
N LEU A 116 -3.52 0.66 17.18
CA LEU A 116 -3.57 1.29 18.50
C LEU A 116 -2.45 2.32 18.66
N GLY A 117 -1.21 1.98 18.29
CA GLY A 117 -0.06 2.87 18.41
C GLY A 117 -0.24 4.18 17.65
N TRP A 118 -0.86 4.13 16.47
CA TRP A 118 -1.18 5.34 15.70
C TRP A 118 -2.45 6.05 16.14
N TYR A 119 -3.44 5.32 16.63
CA TYR A 119 -4.70 5.91 17.08
C TYR A 119 -4.51 6.80 18.31
N GLU A 120 -3.50 6.55 19.14
CA GLU A 120 -3.13 7.42 20.26
C GLU A 120 -2.78 8.85 19.80
N HIS A 121 -2.21 9.00 18.61
CA HIS A 121 -1.80 10.27 18.00
C HIS A 121 -2.91 11.01 17.25
N ARG A 122 -4.13 10.47 17.18
CA ARG A 122 -5.22 11.00 16.33
C ARG A 122 -5.61 12.47 16.59
N ASN A 123 -5.27 13.00 17.75
CA ASN A 123 -5.56 14.37 18.16
C ASN A 123 -4.34 15.29 18.05
N ASP A 124 -3.20 14.77 17.61
CA ASP A 124 -1.99 15.57 17.39
C ASP A 124 -2.22 16.51 16.19
N PRO A 125 -1.71 17.76 16.25
CA PRO A 125 -2.00 18.77 15.21
C PRO A 125 -1.49 18.38 13.82
N ASN A 126 -0.44 17.56 13.75
CA ASN A 126 0.18 17.09 12.50
C ASN A 126 -0.22 15.64 12.17
N PHE A 127 -1.38 15.19 12.65
CA PHE A 127 -1.87 13.85 12.40
C PHE A 127 -3.32 13.86 11.89
N LEU A 128 -3.54 13.30 10.70
CA LEU A 128 -4.87 13.09 10.15
C LEU A 128 -5.20 11.60 10.17
N PHE A 129 -6.11 11.20 11.05
CA PHE A 129 -6.65 9.84 11.08
C PHE A 129 -7.85 9.72 10.14
N LEU A 130 -7.84 8.72 9.25
CA LEU A 130 -8.94 8.40 8.34
C LEU A 130 -9.22 6.91 8.38
N THR A 131 -10.49 6.53 8.21
CA THR A 131 -10.89 5.14 7.96
C THR A 131 -11.22 4.92 6.49
N TYR A 132 -11.00 3.70 6.00
CA TYR A 132 -11.37 3.33 4.63
C TYR A 132 -12.88 3.48 4.40
N GLU A 133 -13.67 3.15 5.43
CA GLU A 133 -15.12 3.29 5.42
C GLU A 133 -15.55 4.75 5.27
N GLU A 134 -14.93 5.68 5.99
CA GLU A 134 -15.21 7.12 5.87
C GLU A 134 -14.89 7.63 4.46
N MET A 135 -13.72 7.24 3.91
CA MET A 135 -13.34 7.59 2.54
C MET A 135 -14.38 7.10 1.52
N LYS A 136 -14.98 5.93 1.75
CA LYS A 136 -16.02 5.35 0.88
C LYS A 136 -17.38 6.01 1.06
N GLU A 137 -17.77 6.33 2.30
CA GLU A 137 -19.07 6.92 2.63
C GLU A 137 -19.14 8.38 2.17
N ASN A 138 -18.07 9.17 2.39
CA ASN A 138 -18.03 10.61 2.14
C ASN A 138 -16.73 11.02 1.40
N PRO A 139 -16.57 10.62 0.12
CA PRO A 139 -15.31 10.80 -0.61
C PRO A 139 -14.94 12.28 -0.82
N ASP A 140 -15.90 13.13 -1.13
CA ASP A 140 -15.72 14.59 -1.30
C ASP A 140 -15.22 15.25 -0.01
N THR A 141 -15.89 14.95 1.11
CA THR A 141 -15.52 15.47 2.42
C THR A 141 -14.14 14.99 2.82
N THR A 142 -13.80 13.73 2.53
CA THR A 142 -12.50 13.16 2.87
C THR A 142 -11.38 13.78 2.02
N VAL A 143 -11.59 13.97 0.72
CA VAL A 143 -10.65 14.69 -0.17
C VAL A 143 -10.37 16.09 0.37
N LEU A 144 -11.42 16.83 0.74
CA LEU A 144 -11.27 18.18 1.29
C LEU A 144 -10.57 18.17 2.66
N LYS A 145 -10.83 17.19 3.53
CA LYS A 145 -10.11 17.00 4.79
C LYS A 145 -8.62 16.77 4.56
N MET A 146 -8.25 15.87 3.64
CA MET A 146 -6.86 15.61 3.26
C MET A 146 -6.20 16.88 2.71
N ALA A 147 -6.84 17.59 1.79
CA ALA A 147 -6.31 18.83 1.22
C ALA A 147 -6.13 19.92 2.30
N SER A 148 -7.08 20.05 3.23
CA SER A 148 -7.03 21.06 4.30
C SER A 148 -5.92 20.77 5.30
N PHE A 149 -5.69 19.49 5.60
CA PHE A 149 -4.61 19.04 6.48
C PHE A 149 -3.22 19.32 5.90
N ILE A 150 -3.06 19.16 4.57
CA ILE A 150 -1.79 19.43 3.89
C ILE A 150 -1.52 20.94 3.84
N ASP A 151 -2.45 21.68 3.24
CA ASP A 151 -2.40 23.14 3.16
C ASP A 151 -3.78 23.65 2.69
N ASN A 152 -4.51 24.29 3.61
CA ASN A 152 -5.86 24.76 3.33
C ASN A 152 -5.90 25.80 2.19
N GLU A 153 -4.99 26.76 2.17
CA GLU A 153 -5.01 27.84 1.18
C GLU A 153 -4.54 27.34 -0.20
N LYS A 154 -3.52 26.49 -0.22
CA LYS A 154 -2.91 25.99 -1.45
C LYS A 154 -3.70 24.85 -2.10
N TYR A 155 -4.31 23.96 -1.32
CA TYR A 155 -4.97 22.76 -1.84
C TYR A 155 -6.47 22.73 -1.60
N ALA A 156 -6.95 23.01 -0.39
CA ALA A 156 -8.38 22.89 -0.10
C ALA A 156 -9.22 24.00 -0.74
N GLU A 157 -8.83 25.26 -0.58
CA GLU A 157 -9.56 26.41 -1.11
C GLU A 157 -9.76 26.37 -2.63
N PRO A 158 -8.75 26.02 -3.45
CA PRO A 158 -8.95 25.82 -4.88
C PRO A 158 -9.98 24.74 -5.21
N LEU A 159 -9.96 23.60 -4.49
CA LEU A 159 -10.93 22.52 -4.70
C LEU A 159 -12.34 22.91 -4.24
N ARG A 160 -12.48 23.77 -3.22
CA ARG A 160 -13.78 24.29 -2.76
C ARG A 160 -14.38 25.29 -3.74
N LYS A 161 -13.55 26.13 -4.36
CA LYS A 161 -13.98 27.19 -5.29
C LYS A 161 -14.28 26.68 -6.69
N ASP A 162 -13.59 25.63 -7.10
CA ASP A 162 -13.71 25.04 -8.43
C ASP A 162 -14.23 23.60 -8.33
N SER A 163 -15.54 23.44 -8.52
CA SER A 163 -16.19 22.14 -8.46
C SER A 163 -15.69 21.18 -9.54
N GLU A 164 -15.18 21.67 -10.67
CA GLU A 164 -14.64 20.82 -11.73
C GLU A 164 -13.35 20.14 -11.26
N LYS A 165 -12.48 20.86 -10.53
CA LYS A 165 -11.29 20.25 -9.95
C LYS A 165 -11.64 19.18 -8.93
N LEU A 166 -12.58 19.45 -8.01
CA LEU A 166 -13.01 18.46 -7.03
C LEU A 166 -13.65 17.24 -7.70
N ASN A 167 -14.52 17.46 -8.68
CA ASN A 167 -15.13 16.39 -9.48
C ASN A 167 -14.07 15.57 -10.22
N SER A 168 -13.03 16.21 -10.72
CA SER A 168 -11.88 15.56 -11.37
C SER A 168 -11.14 14.65 -10.37
N VAL A 169 -10.82 15.15 -9.18
CA VAL A 169 -10.20 14.33 -8.11
C VAL A 169 -11.06 13.11 -7.79
N LEU A 170 -12.39 13.30 -7.61
CA LEU A 170 -13.33 12.22 -7.29
C LEU A 170 -13.43 11.18 -8.41
N LYS A 171 -13.50 11.64 -9.66
CA LYS A 171 -13.57 10.77 -10.85
C LYS A 171 -12.31 9.93 -10.99
N TYR A 172 -11.14 10.58 -10.96
CA TYR A 172 -9.86 9.94 -11.27
C TYR A 172 -9.22 9.21 -10.08
N SER A 173 -9.80 9.34 -8.89
CA SER A 173 -9.53 8.45 -7.76
C SER A 173 -10.61 7.38 -7.55
N SER A 174 -11.67 7.34 -8.37
CA SER A 174 -12.73 6.36 -8.19
C SER A 174 -12.21 4.94 -8.39
N PHE A 175 -12.81 3.98 -7.68
CA PHE A 175 -12.46 2.56 -7.82
C PHE A 175 -12.57 2.09 -9.28
N GLN A 176 -13.60 2.55 -9.99
CA GLN A 176 -13.84 2.16 -11.37
C GLN A 176 -12.71 2.64 -12.29
N TYR A 177 -12.36 3.92 -12.21
CA TYR A 177 -11.27 4.49 -13.01
C TYR A 177 -9.91 3.85 -12.69
N MET A 178 -9.59 3.69 -11.40
CA MET A 178 -8.33 3.06 -10.99
C MET A 178 -8.24 1.60 -11.47
N LYS A 179 -9.36 0.88 -11.53
CA LYS A 179 -9.42 -0.49 -12.04
C LYS A 179 -9.20 -0.53 -13.56
N GLU A 180 -9.76 0.42 -14.30
CA GLU A 180 -9.57 0.55 -15.75
C GLU A 180 -8.10 0.78 -16.09
N ILE A 181 -7.45 1.80 -15.51
CA ILE A 181 -6.02 2.06 -15.71
C ILE A 181 -5.15 0.86 -15.32
N ALA A 182 -5.48 0.20 -14.21
CA ALA A 182 -4.70 -0.95 -13.75
C ALA A 182 -4.78 -2.13 -14.75
N ASN A 183 -5.91 -2.29 -15.45
CA ASN A 183 -6.10 -3.31 -16.48
C ASN A 183 -5.45 -2.92 -17.82
N GLU A 184 -5.59 -1.66 -18.26
CA GLU A 184 -4.98 -1.17 -19.50
C GLU A 184 -3.45 -1.35 -19.50
N ASN A 185 -2.81 -1.04 -18.37
CA ASN A 185 -1.36 -1.25 -18.17
C ASN A 185 -0.93 -2.74 -18.18
N SER A 186 -1.88 -3.69 -18.13
CA SER A 186 -1.60 -5.13 -18.18
C SER A 186 -1.73 -5.73 -19.58
N GLU A 187 -2.41 -5.04 -20.51
CA GLU A 187 -2.67 -5.50 -21.88
C GLU A 187 -1.56 -5.13 -22.88
N ASP A 188 -0.66 -4.22 -22.50
CA ASP A 188 0.48 -3.79 -23.33
C ASP A 188 1.64 -4.83 -23.27
N LYS A 189 1.38 -6.02 -23.83
CA LYS A 189 2.41 -7.04 -24.14
C LYS A 189 2.74 -6.98 -25.63
N PRO A 190 4.03 -7.00 -26.03
CA PRO A 190 4.36 -7.47 -27.38
C PRO A 190 3.88 -8.91 -27.49
N LYS A 191 3.00 -9.19 -28.46
CA LYS A 191 2.67 -10.55 -28.87
C LYS A 191 3.97 -11.21 -29.31
N SER A 192 4.51 -12.12 -28.51
CA SER A 192 5.48 -13.09 -29.00
C SER A 192 4.74 -13.93 -30.03
N SER A 193 5.08 -13.72 -31.30
CA SER A 193 4.65 -14.56 -32.41
C SER A 193 5.08 -16.00 -32.15
N GLU A 194 4.11 -16.89 -32.02
CA GLU A 194 4.31 -18.33 -32.06
C GLU A 194 4.74 -18.75 -33.48
N GLU A 195 5.80 -19.56 -33.48
CA GLU A 195 6.08 -20.70 -34.36
C GLU A 195 6.24 -20.50 -35.87
N GLN A 196 7.42 -20.91 -36.36
CA GLN A 196 7.50 -22.05 -37.29
C GLN A 196 8.92 -22.65 -37.35
N SER A 197 9.00 -23.95 -37.00
CA SER A 197 9.75 -25.05 -37.67
C SER A 197 11.29 -24.93 -37.76
N SER A 198 12.16 -25.93 -37.50
CA SER A 198 12.09 -27.39 -37.66
C SER A 198 13.32 -28.08 -37.01
N ASN A 199 13.16 -29.38 -36.76
CA ASN A 199 14.07 -30.41 -36.25
C ASN A 199 15.56 -30.37 -36.66
N SER A 200 16.47 -30.76 -35.76
CA SER A 200 17.05 -32.13 -35.70
C SER A 200 18.26 -32.27 -34.75
N ASP A 201 18.28 -33.41 -34.06
CA ASP A 201 19.41 -34.26 -33.61
C ASP A 201 20.86 -33.73 -33.54
N HIS A 202 21.48 -33.86 -32.36
CA HIS A 202 22.52 -34.85 -32.01
C HIS A 202 23.42 -34.38 -30.85
N SER A 203 23.76 -35.34 -29.99
CA SER A 203 24.67 -35.20 -28.85
C SER A 203 26.12 -34.96 -29.26
N GLU A 204 26.85 -34.10 -28.54
CA GLU A 204 28.23 -34.39 -28.12
C GLU A 204 28.72 -33.44 -27.01
N LYS A 205 29.43 -34.02 -26.05
CA LYS A 205 30.11 -33.34 -24.94
C LYS A 205 31.35 -32.60 -25.45
N THR A 206 31.65 -31.42 -24.91
CA THR A 206 33.03 -31.02 -24.58
C THR A 206 33.05 -29.98 -23.45
N ASP A 207 33.96 -30.20 -22.50
CA ASP A 207 34.35 -29.26 -21.46
C ASP A 207 35.21 -28.13 -22.04
N ALA A 208 34.96 -26.88 -21.64
CA ALA A 208 35.98 -25.87 -21.31
C ALA A 208 35.36 -24.54 -20.86
N SER A 209 35.63 -24.19 -19.61
CA SER A 209 35.80 -22.83 -19.06
C SER A 209 35.70 -21.67 -20.05
N SER A 210 34.77 -20.73 -19.82
CA SER A 210 35.09 -19.30 -19.57
C SER A 210 33.82 -18.42 -19.53
N GLN A 211 33.87 -17.39 -18.67
CA GLN A 211 33.00 -16.20 -18.62
C GLN A 211 31.58 -16.37 -18.08
N MET A 212 31.42 -16.27 -16.75
CA MET A 212 30.15 -15.80 -16.16
C MET A 212 30.09 -14.27 -16.32
N GLY A 213 29.43 -13.84 -17.39
CA GLY A 213 28.96 -12.48 -17.57
C GLY A 213 27.88 -12.13 -16.55
N GLU A 214 27.92 -10.87 -16.14
CA GLU A 214 26.96 -10.21 -15.27
C GLU A 214 25.54 -10.37 -15.81
N ASN A 215 24.72 -11.18 -15.14
CA ASN A 215 23.28 -11.18 -15.40
C ASN A 215 22.66 -10.01 -14.64
N GLU A 216 22.59 -8.87 -15.32
CA GLU A 216 21.72 -7.75 -14.98
C GLU A 216 20.27 -8.27 -14.84
N PHE A 217 19.82 -8.40 -13.58
CA PHE A 217 18.42 -8.61 -13.26
C PHE A 217 17.62 -7.42 -13.79
N LYS A 218 16.84 -7.64 -14.85
CA LYS A 218 15.91 -6.66 -15.44
C LYS A 218 14.99 -6.08 -14.36
N LYS A 219 15.38 -4.93 -13.82
CA LYS A 219 14.77 -4.20 -12.69
C LYS A 219 13.45 -3.50 -13.04
N GLY A 220 12.90 -3.68 -14.24
CA GLY A 220 11.82 -2.85 -14.77
C GLY A 220 10.41 -3.46 -14.83
N ASN A 221 10.23 -4.77 -14.64
CA ASN A 221 8.95 -5.42 -14.98
C ASN A 221 8.11 -5.92 -13.79
N ALA A 222 8.68 -5.98 -12.59
CA ALA A 222 7.97 -6.46 -11.41
C ALA A 222 6.92 -5.46 -10.88
N GLY A 223 7.20 -4.15 -10.95
CA GLY A 223 6.29 -3.10 -10.47
C GLY A 223 4.97 -3.01 -11.27
N LYS A 224 5.04 -3.08 -12.60
CA LYS A 224 3.88 -2.96 -13.49
C LYS A 224 2.85 -4.09 -13.31
N SER A 225 3.30 -5.32 -13.07
CA SER A 225 2.42 -6.47 -12.81
C SER A 225 1.73 -6.45 -11.44
N ILE A 226 2.24 -5.66 -10.48
CA ILE A 226 1.67 -5.55 -9.14
C ILE A 226 0.43 -4.65 -9.17
N SER A 227 0.47 -3.54 -9.91
CA SER A 227 -0.62 -2.55 -9.98
C SER A 227 -1.97 -3.15 -10.41
N ALA A 228 -1.98 -3.99 -11.47
CA ALA A 228 -3.16 -4.73 -11.94
C ALA A 228 -3.81 -5.63 -10.87
N ARG A 229 -3.03 -6.15 -9.90
CA ARG A 229 -3.52 -7.01 -8.81
C ARG A 229 -3.97 -6.24 -7.56
N LEU A 230 -3.74 -4.93 -7.48
CA LEU A 230 -4.02 -4.16 -6.26
C LEU A 230 -5.50 -3.76 -6.15
N VAL A 231 -6.21 -3.57 -7.26
CA VAL A 231 -7.60 -3.09 -7.30
C VAL A 231 -8.59 -4.26 -7.50
N ARG A 232 -9.07 -4.84 -6.39
CA ARG A 232 -9.91 -6.07 -6.40
C ARG A 232 -11.42 -5.81 -6.51
N LYS A 233 -12.03 -5.31 -5.42
CA LYS A 233 -13.49 -5.09 -5.30
C LYS A 233 -13.86 -3.72 -4.73
N GLY A 234 -13.12 -3.21 -3.74
CA GLY A 234 -13.38 -1.88 -3.16
C GLY A 234 -14.73 -1.75 -2.43
N ILE A 235 -15.21 -2.85 -1.82
CA ILE A 235 -16.51 -2.95 -1.15
C ILE A 235 -16.30 -3.13 0.35
N VAL A 236 -16.93 -2.26 1.14
CA VAL A 236 -17.01 -2.38 2.61
C VAL A 236 -17.93 -3.54 2.96
N GLY A 237 -17.50 -4.40 3.89
CA GLY A 237 -18.32 -5.53 4.36
C GLY A 237 -18.25 -6.82 3.52
N ASP A 238 -17.48 -6.86 2.42
CA ASP A 238 -17.34 -8.06 1.58
C ASP A 238 -16.77 -9.28 2.34
N TRP A 239 -16.12 -9.06 3.49
CA TRP A 239 -15.64 -10.11 4.38
C TRP A 239 -16.76 -11.06 4.86
N ARG A 240 -18.01 -10.57 4.96
CA ARG A 240 -19.17 -11.39 5.36
C ARG A 240 -19.46 -12.53 4.39
N ASN A 241 -18.99 -12.44 3.14
CA ASN A 241 -19.11 -13.50 2.14
C ASN A 241 -18.00 -14.57 2.25
N HIS A 242 -16.99 -14.35 3.10
CA HIS A 242 -15.81 -15.19 3.20
C HIS A 242 -15.64 -15.86 4.58
N PHE A 243 -16.22 -15.27 5.63
CA PHE A 243 -16.11 -15.78 7.00
C PHE A 243 -17.30 -16.68 7.36
N SER A 244 -17.03 -17.81 8.01
CA SER A 244 -18.06 -18.57 8.72
C SER A 244 -18.56 -17.77 9.93
N LYS A 245 -19.73 -18.12 10.47
CA LYS A 245 -20.28 -17.47 11.67
C LYS A 245 -19.33 -17.57 12.86
N GLU A 246 -18.68 -18.72 13.03
CA GLU A 246 -17.72 -18.98 14.10
C GLU A 246 -16.45 -18.15 13.92
N GLN A 247 -15.97 -18.00 12.68
CA GLN A 247 -14.81 -17.16 12.38
C GLN A 247 -15.12 -15.68 12.64
N SER A 248 -16.30 -15.20 12.22
CA SER A 248 -16.76 -13.83 12.49
C SER A 248 -16.82 -13.57 14.00
N LYS A 249 -17.49 -14.44 14.75
CA LYS A 249 -17.58 -14.34 16.21
C LYS A 249 -16.21 -14.26 16.87
N ARG A 250 -15.26 -15.10 16.45
CA ARG A 250 -13.90 -15.12 17.00
C ARG A 250 -13.12 -13.83 16.68
N MET A 251 -13.35 -13.23 15.51
CA MET A 251 -12.78 -11.93 15.16
C MET A 251 -13.40 -10.80 15.98
N ASP A 252 -14.71 -10.81 16.20
CA ASP A 252 -15.42 -9.80 17.00
C ASP A 252 -14.95 -9.84 18.47
N GLU A 253 -14.81 -11.05 19.03
CA GLU A 253 -14.26 -11.25 20.38
C GLU A 253 -12.82 -10.72 20.48
N LYS A 254 -11.95 -11.08 19.52
CA LYS A 254 -10.57 -10.59 19.48
C LYS A 254 -10.51 -9.07 19.32
N PHE A 255 -11.34 -8.49 18.46
CA PHE A 255 -11.40 -7.05 18.26
C PHE A 255 -11.82 -6.32 19.54
N THR A 256 -12.87 -6.83 20.20
CA THR A 256 -13.36 -6.29 21.48
C THR A 256 -12.29 -6.37 22.57
N GLU A 257 -11.58 -7.50 22.67
CA GLU A 257 -10.50 -7.68 23.63
C GLU A 257 -9.35 -6.71 23.39
N LYS A 258 -8.88 -6.61 22.13
CA LYS A 258 -7.73 -5.79 21.76
C LYS A 258 -7.99 -4.29 21.83
N THR A 259 -9.24 -3.85 21.59
CA THR A 259 -9.61 -2.43 21.62
C THR A 259 -10.20 -1.99 22.96
N LYS A 260 -10.25 -2.89 23.95
CA LYS A 260 -10.80 -2.61 25.28
C LYS A 260 -10.12 -1.39 25.91
N GLY A 261 -10.93 -0.45 26.41
CA GLY A 261 -10.45 0.77 27.04
C GLY A 261 -10.15 1.91 26.06
N THR A 262 -10.39 1.71 24.76
CA THR A 262 -10.33 2.75 23.74
C THR A 262 -11.72 3.06 23.19
N ASN A 263 -11.85 4.19 22.49
CA ASN A 263 -13.07 4.54 21.74
C ASN A 263 -12.98 4.15 20.25
N ILE A 264 -12.07 3.23 19.90
CA ILE A 264 -11.88 2.76 18.52
C ILE A 264 -13.12 2.04 17.98
N ALA A 265 -13.80 1.27 18.84
CA ALA A 265 -15.01 0.56 18.45
C ALA A 265 -16.11 1.51 17.93
N ASP A 266 -16.14 2.76 18.41
CA ASP A 266 -17.12 3.76 18.00
C ASP A 266 -17.04 4.11 16.52
N LEU A 267 -15.85 3.96 15.91
CA LEU A 267 -15.62 4.22 14.49
C LEU A 267 -16.41 3.27 13.59
N TRP A 268 -16.70 2.05 14.06
CA TRP A 268 -17.31 0.99 13.25
C TRP A 268 -18.65 0.51 13.79
N ILE A 269 -19.31 1.28 14.68
CA ILE A 269 -20.67 0.97 15.17
C ILE A 269 -21.65 0.72 14.02
N LYS A 270 -21.51 1.45 12.90
CA LYS A 270 -22.36 1.25 11.70
C LYS A 270 -22.05 -0.04 10.92
N CYS A 271 -20.87 -0.63 11.12
CA CYS A 271 -20.35 -1.74 10.34
C CYS A 271 -20.39 -3.08 11.08
N MET A 272 -20.51 -3.07 12.41
CA MET A 272 -20.71 -4.25 13.26
C MET A 272 -22.15 -4.75 13.15
#